data_AF-A0A7V2Y9C0-F1
#
_entry.id   AF-A0A7V2Y9C0-F1
#
_cell.length_a   1.000
_cell.length_b   1.000
_cell.length_c   1.000
_cell.angle_alpha   90.00
_cell.angle_beta   90.00
_cell.angle_gamma   90.00
#
_symmetry.space_group_name_H-M   'P 1'
#
loop_
_entity.id
_entity.type
_entity.pdbx_description
1 polymer ?
#
loop_
_entity_poly.entity_id
_entity_poly.type
_entity_poly.pdbx_seq_one_letter_code
_entity_poly.pdbx_strand_id
1 'polypeptide(L)'
;METQSGIDEKTYRAIVAVVDRRMREIRVTRKDFDALKWAVTELAQAQKRTEQRLDSLAQKVEELAEAQKRTEERVEELAAAQKRTEQRVEELAEAQKRTEQRLDSLAQKVEELAEAQRRTEERVEELAAAQKRTEQRVEELAQAQKRTEERVEELGENLRLLAAETRNLARQVGSLADNIGFGLEDIAHVVLPGYLYRHLGVEMGEFERRFVPVDGEEVEINLYAEGTMKGEKVTILGEVKSRIYAREVDTFQNTLSKVLPKIEGKVLKVMFGYFFRPEASELARNYDIIPVVSYQR
;
A
#
# COMPACT_ATOMS: atom_id res chain seq x y z
N MET A 1 -67.49 -2.36 178.02
CA MET A 1 -67.89 -3.76 177.73
C MET A 1 -68.48 -3.75 176.32
N GLU A 2 -68.11 -4.58 175.34
CA GLU A 2 -67.45 -5.90 175.32
C GLU A 2 -67.03 -6.19 173.84
N THR A 3 -65.74 -6.38 173.54
CA THR A 3 -64.95 -7.63 173.35
C THR A 3 -64.86 -8.15 171.90
N GLN A 4 -63.60 -8.41 171.52
CA GLN A 4 -63.07 -8.86 170.24
C GLN A 4 -63.55 -10.28 169.85
N SER A 5 -63.57 -10.57 168.55
CA SER A 5 -63.28 -11.93 168.07
C SER A 5 -62.37 -11.83 166.85
N GLY A 6 -61.07 -11.80 167.13
CA GLY A 6 -60.02 -11.97 166.13
C GLY A 6 -60.11 -13.35 165.48
N ILE A 7 -59.64 -13.44 164.24
CA ILE A 7 -59.51 -14.67 163.47
C ILE A 7 -58.68 -15.70 164.30
N ASP A 8 -59.22 -16.91 164.49
CA ASP A 8 -58.53 -18.03 165.14
C ASP A 8 -57.18 -18.33 164.43
N GLU A 9 -56.12 -18.59 165.21
CA GLU A 9 -54.75 -18.76 164.73
C GLU A 9 -54.62 -19.86 163.67
N LYS A 10 -55.47 -20.90 163.74
CA LYS A 10 -55.55 -21.93 162.70
C LYS A 10 -55.98 -21.38 161.34
N THR A 11 -56.92 -20.44 161.31
CA THR A 11 -57.48 -19.88 160.07
C THR A 11 -56.52 -18.87 159.44
N TYR A 12 -55.85 -18.06 160.26
CA TYR A 12 -54.78 -17.17 159.77
C TYR A 12 -53.60 -17.97 159.20
N ARG A 13 -53.16 -19.06 159.87
CA ARG A 13 -52.12 -19.95 159.33
C ARG A 13 -52.51 -20.65 158.04
N ALA A 14 -53.77 -21.07 157.90
CA ALA A 14 -54.27 -21.70 156.68
C ALA A 14 -54.29 -20.72 155.49
N ILE A 15 -54.77 -19.48 155.71
CA ILE A 15 -54.76 -18.43 154.68
C ILE A 15 -53.32 -18.10 154.30
N VAL A 16 -52.42 -17.92 155.27
CA VAL A 16 -50.99 -17.69 155.00
C VAL A 16 -50.40 -18.86 154.22
N ALA A 17 -50.66 -20.11 154.56
CA ALA A 17 -50.14 -21.27 153.82
C ALA A 17 -50.68 -21.37 152.39
N VAL A 18 -51.96 -21.06 152.15
CA VAL A 18 -52.56 -21.04 150.82
C VAL A 18 -52.03 -19.87 149.98
N VAL A 19 -51.92 -18.68 150.58
CA VAL A 19 -51.34 -17.50 149.93
C VAL A 19 -49.85 -17.72 149.63
N ASP A 20 -49.10 -18.36 150.52
CA ASP A 20 -47.68 -18.62 150.35
C ASP A 20 -47.42 -19.75 149.33
N ARG A 21 -48.32 -20.75 149.24
CA ARG A 21 -48.31 -21.76 148.16
C ARG A 21 -48.66 -21.14 146.81
N ARG A 22 -49.74 -20.34 146.70
CA ARG A 22 -50.08 -19.62 145.46
C ARG A 22 -49.01 -18.61 145.08
N MET A 23 -48.41 -17.93 146.05
CA MET A 23 -47.27 -17.05 145.83
C MET A 23 -46.08 -17.84 145.27
N ARG A 24 -45.76 -19.03 145.76
CA ARG A 24 -44.68 -19.87 145.19
C ARG A 24 -44.98 -20.35 143.76
N GLU A 25 -46.23 -20.64 143.44
CA GLU A 25 -46.66 -21.07 142.10
C GLU A 25 -46.65 -19.93 141.07
N ILE A 26 -46.89 -18.68 141.49
CA ILE A 26 -46.92 -17.50 140.62
C ILE A 26 -45.56 -16.76 140.58
N ARG A 27 -44.74 -16.92 141.63
CA ARG A 27 -43.49 -16.19 141.79
C ARG A 27 -42.41 -16.79 140.90
N VAL A 28 -42.10 -16.05 139.84
CA VAL A 28 -40.92 -16.25 139.00
C VAL A 28 -39.70 -16.38 139.91
N THR A 29 -39.00 -17.51 139.83
CA THR A 29 -37.83 -17.74 140.65
C THR A 29 -36.65 -16.94 140.08
N ARG A 30 -35.64 -16.65 140.90
CA ARG A 30 -34.41 -16.00 140.42
C ARG A 30 -33.76 -16.80 139.29
N LYS A 31 -33.89 -18.13 139.31
CA LYS A 31 -33.44 -19.05 138.25
C LYS A 31 -34.19 -18.85 136.94
N ASP A 32 -35.51 -18.65 136.97
CA ASP A 32 -36.31 -18.40 135.74
C ASP A 32 -35.97 -17.04 135.13
N PHE A 33 -35.71 -16.03 135.97
CA PHE A 33 -35.25 -14.71 135.51
C PHE A 33 -33.84 -14.76 134.94
N ASP A 34 -32.92 -15.53 135.56
CA ASP A 34 -31.57 -15.75 135.05
C ASP A 34 -31.58 -16.55 133.72
N ALA A 35 -32.47 -17.54 133.58
CA ALA A 35 -32.67 -18.29 132.33
C ALA A 35 -33.25 -17.42 131.21
N LEU A 36 -34.25 -16.58 131.52
CA LEU A 36 -34.78 -15.59 130.57
C LEU A 36 -33.71 -14.57 130.18
N LYS A 37 -32.93 -14.07 131.14
CA LYS A 37 -31.82 -13.14 130.89
C LYS A 37 -30.78 -13.78 129.97
N TRP A 38 -30.46 -15.06 130.17
CA TRP A 38 -29.55 -15.79 129.30
C TRP A 38 -30.13 -15.95 127.88
N ALA A 39 -31.40 -16.37 127.75
CA ALA A 39 -32.07 -16.50 126.45
C ALA A 39 -32.17 -15.15 125.71
N VAL A 40 -32.46 -14.05 126.42
CA VAL A 40 -32.45 -12.69 125.85
C VAL A 40 -31.04 -12.27 125.44
N THR A 41 -30.00 -12.65 126.20
CA THR A 41 -28.61 -12.38 125.84
C THR A 41 -28.18 -13.18 124.60
N GLU A 42 -28.57 -14.46 124.51
CA GLU A 42 -28.34 -15.28 123.31
C GLU A 42 -29.09 -14.73 122.09
N LEU A 43 -30.35 -14.32 122.25
CA LEU A 43 -31.13 -13.68 121.18
C LEU A 43 -30.47 -12.38 120.72
N ALA A 44 -29.98 -11.54 121.64
CA ALA A 44 -29.26 -10.32 121.30
C ALA A 44 -27.95 -10.62 120.55
N GLN A 45 -27.22 -11.68 120.92
CA GLN A 45 -26.03 -12.12 120.21
C GLN A 45 -26.38 -12.69 118.82
N ALA A 46 -27.45 -13.48 118.71
CA ALA A 46 -27.95 -13.99 117.44
C ALA A 46 -28.40 -12.84 116.53
N GLN A 47 -29.14 -11.86 117.05
CA GLN A 47 -29.54 -10.66 116.32
C GLN A 47 -28.30 -9.92 115.80
N LYS A 48 -27.30 -9.66 116.64
CA LYS A 48 -26.04 -9.02 116.22
C LYS A 48 -25.32 -9.79 115.12
N ARG A 49 -25.26 -11.12 115.18
CA ARG A 49 -24.70 -11.96 114.10
C ARG A 49 -25.52 -11.85 112.81
N THR A 50 -26.84 -11.69 112.94
CA THR A 50 -27.74 -11.56 111.78
C THR A 50 -27.57 -10.20 111.11
N GLU A 51 -27.47 -9.12 111.90
CA GLU A 51 -27.14 -7.77 111.43
C GLU A 51 -25.80 -7.76 110.69
N GLN A 52 -24.76 -8.38 111.24
CA GLN A 52 -23.46 -8.50 110.56
C GLN A 52 -23.55 -9.27 109.23
N ARG A 53 -24.39 -10.32 109.16
CA ARG A 53 -24.62 -11.06 107.90
C ARG A 53 -25.42 -10.22 106.90
N LEU A 54 -26.36 -9.39 107.36
CA LEU A 54 -27.11 -8.47 106.53
C LEU A 54 -26.20 -7.36 105.97
N ASP A 55 -25.31 -6.80 106.78
CA ASP A 55 -24.31 -5.82 106.32
C ASP A 55 -23.38 -6.43 105.26
N SER A 56 -22.88 -7.64 105.50
CA SER A 56 -22.06 -8.36 104.52
C SER A 56 -22.84 -8.70 103.24
N LEU A 57 -24.13 -9.03 103.34
CA LEU A 57 -24.98 -9.27 102.19
C LEU A 57 -25.23 -7.98 101.40
N ALA A 58 -25.47 -6.86 102.10
CA ALA A 58 -25.65 -5.55 101.48
C ALA A 58 -24.42 -5.14 100.67
N GLN A 59 -23.21 -5.33 101.22
CA GLN A 59 -21.96 -5.10 100.51
C GLN A 59 -21.83 -5.97 99.25
N LYS A 60 -22.15 -7.26 99.34
CA LYS A 60 -22.12 -8.15 98.16
C LYS A 60 -23.15 -7.78 97.10
N VAL A 61 -24.33 -7.31 97.51
CA VAL A 61 -25.37 -6.83 96.57
C VAL A 61 -24.88 -5.56 95.86
N GLU A 62 -24.21 -4.66 96.57
CA GLU A 62 -23.60 -3.46 95.98
C GLU A 62 -22.49 -3.82 94.97
N GLU A 63 -21.56 -4.72 95.35
CA GLU A 63 -20.53 -5.24 94.44
C GLU A 63 -21.12 -5.91 93.19
N LEU A 64 -22.21 -6.68 93.35
CA LEU A 64 -22.92 -7.30 92.23
C LEU A 64 -23.60 -6.27 91.33
N ALA A 65 -24.20 -5.22 91.91
CA ALA A 65 -24.80 -4.13 91.14
C ALA A 65 -23.74 -3.38 90.32
N GLU A 66 -22.56 -3.12 90.89
CA GLU A 66 -21.43 -2.52 90.15
C GLU A 66 -20.87 -3.46 89.07
N ALA A 67 -20.77 -4.76 89.36
CA ALA A 67 -20.37 -5.76 88.36
C ALA A 67 -21.40 -5.86 87.21
N GLN A 68 -22.69 -5.80 87.53
CA GLN A 68 -23.76 -5.79 86.54
C GLN A 68 -23.68 -4.54 85.66
N LYS A 69 -23.51 -3.35 86.26
CA LYS A 69 -23.36 -2.09 85.50
C LYS A 69 -22.17 -2.14 84.53
N ARG A 70 -21.00 -2.62 84.99
CA ARG A 70 -19.81 -2.80 84.12
C ARG A 70 -20.07 -3.82 82.99
N THR A 71 -20.91 -4.82 83.24
CA THR A 71 -21.28 -5.80 82.22
C THR A 71 -22.23 -5.20 81.19
N GLU A 72 -23.21 -4.40 81.62
CA GLU A 72 -24.10 -3.64 80.74
C GLU A 72 -23.31 -2.68 79.84
N GLU A 73 -22.38 -1.91 80.40
CA GLU A 73 -21.48 -1.02 79.63
C GLU A 73 -20.67 -1.80 78.58
N ARG A 74 -20.09 -2.96 78.93
CA ARG A 74 -19.36 -3.81 77.98
C ARG A 74 -20.26 -4.38 76.88
N VAL A 75 -21.51 -4.74 77.20
CA VAL A 75 -22.47 -5.23 76.20
C VAL A 75 -22.86 -4.12 75.23
N GLU A 76 -23.02 -2.88 75.70
CA GLU A 76 -23.27 -1.72 74.83
C GLU A 76 -22.08 -1.44 73.91
N GLU A 77 -20.84 -1.49 74.42
CA GLU A 77 -19.63 -1.33 73.60
C GLU A 77 -19.51 -2.43 72.53
N LEU A 78 -19.80 -3.69 72.89
CA LEU A 78 -19.80 -4.80 71.94
C LEU A 78 -20.89 -4.65 70.87
N ALA A 79 -22.09 -4.21 71.23
CA ALA A 79 -23.17 -3.94 70.28
C ALA A 79 -22.78 -2.82 69.30
N ALA A 80 -22.13 -1.76 69.77
CA ALA A 80 -21.60 -0.69 68.93
C ALA A 80 -20.48 -1.19 67.98
N ALA A 81 -19.56 -2.01 68.49
CA ALA A 81 -18.49 -2.62 67.69
C ALA A 81 -19.05 -3.58 66.63
N GLN A 82 -20.07 -4.37 66.97
CA GLN A 82 -20.76 -5.26 66.05
C GLN A 82 -21.42 -4.46 64.92
N LYS A 83 -22.19 -3.41 65.24
CA LYS A 83 -22.83 -2.55 64.24
C LYS A 83 -21.80 -1.92 63.28
N ARG A 84 -20.67 -1.46 63.81
CA ARG A 84 -19.57 -0.93 62.98
C ARG A 84 -18.96 -2.00 62.06
N THR A 85 -18.90 -3.24 62.53
CA THR A 85 -18.38 -4.36 61.75
C THR A 85 -19.35 -4.74 60.64
N GLU A 86 -20.65 -4.79 60.94
CA GLU A 86 -21.71 -5.03 59.95
C GLU A 86 -21.66 -3.99 58.82
N GLN A 87 -21.54 -2.70 59.16
CA GLN A 87 -21.38 -1.62 58.17
C GLN A 87 -20.15 -1.83 57.28
N ARG A 88 -19.00 -2.19 57.85
CA ARG A 88 -17.78 -2.46 57.07
C ARG A 88 -17.92 -3.66 56.15
N VAL A 89 -18.64 -4.70 56.58
CA VAL A 89 -18.91 -5.88 55.75
C VAL A 89 -19.82 -5.52 54.58
N GLU A 90 -20.83 -4.66 54.79
CA GLU A 90 -21.70 -4.17 53.73
C GLU A 90 -20.92 -3.32 52.70
N GLU A 91 -20.08 -2.40 53.16
CA GLU A 91 -19.19 -1.61 52.29
C GLU A 91 -18.24 -2.50 51.45
N LEU A 92 -17.68 -3.55 52.07
CA LEU A 92 -16.82 -4.51 51.37
C LEU A 92 -17.60 -5.32 50.34
N ALA A 93 -18.82 -5.74 50.64
CA ALA A 93 -19.68 -6.45 49.69
C ALA A 93 -20.01 -5.57 48.47
N GLU A 94 -20.31 -4.28 48.68
CA GLU A 94 -20.50 -3.34 47.57
C GLU A 94 -19.23 -3.12 46.75
N ALA A 95 -18.08 -2.96 47.40
CA ALA A 95 -16.80 -2.80 46.72
C ALA A 95 -16.43 -4.04 45.89
N GLN A 96 -16.72 -5.23 46.43
CA GLN A 96 -16.54 -6.51 45.73
C GLN A 96 -17.44 -6.57 44.50
N LYS A 97 -18.74 -6.26 44.63
CA LYS A 97 -19.68 -6.24 43.51
C LYS A 97 -19.26 -5.27 42.39
N ARG A 98 -18.77 -4.07 42.74
CA ARG A 98 -18.22 -3.12 41.76
C ARG A 98 -16.97 -3.65 41.07
N THR A 99 -16.15 -4.43 41.78
CA THR A 99 -14.95 -5.04 41.23
C THR A 99 -15.30 -6.17 40.26
N GLU A 100 -16.26 -7.03 40.61
CA GLU A 100 -16.78 -8.08 39.72
C GLU A 100 -17.33 -7.48 38.42
N GLN A 101 -18.14 -6.44 38.50
CA GLN A 101 -18.65 -5.74 37.30
C GLN A 101 -17.53 -5.16 36.41
N ARG A 102 -16.45 -4.65 37.02
CA ARG A 102 -15.29 -4.16 36.27
C ARG A 102 -14.52 -5.29 35.60
N LEU A 103 -14.41 -6.44 36.27
CA LEU A 103 -13.79 -7.63 35.71
C LEU A 103 -14.59 -8.19 34.53
N ASP A 104 -15.92 -8.23 34.63
CA ASP A 104 -16.79 -8.65 33.52
C ASP A 104 -16.64 -7.71 32.31
N SER A 105 -16.63 -6.40 32.53
CA SER A 105 -16.40 -5.42 31.45
C SER A 105 -15.00 -5.56 30.85
N LEU A 106 -13.99 -5.86 31.66
CA LEU A 106 -12.64 -6.09 31.16
C LEU A 106 -12.55 -7.37 30.34
N ALA A 107 -13.20 -8.45 30.77
CA ALA A 107 -13.27 -9.71 30.03
C ALA A 107 -13.89 -9.51 28.64
N GLN A 108 -14.99 -8.77 28.56
CA GLN A 108 -15.62 -8.41 27.27
C GLN A 108 -14.67 -7.62 26.37
N LYS A 109 -13.95 -6.62 26.90
CA LYS A 109 -12.97 -5.86 26.12
C LYS A 109 -11.80 -6.71 25.63
N VAL A 110 -11.36 -7.68 26.43
CA VAL A 110 -10.30 -8.63 26.03
C VAL A 110 -10.78 -9.53 24.91
N GLU A 111 -12.03 -9.99 24.95
CA GLU A 111 -12.63 -10.78 23.88
C GLU A 111 -12.76 -9.97 22.58
N GLU A 112 -13.25 -8.73 22.65
CA GLU A 112 -13.31 -7.81 21.50
C GLU A 112 -11.92 -7.55 20.89
N LEU A 113 -10.90 -7.37 21.73
CA LEU A 113 -9.51 -7.19 21.28
C LEU A 113 -8.96 -8.45 20.62
N ALA A 114 -9.28 -9.63 21.15
CA ALA A 114 -8.87 -10.91 20.54
C ALA A 114 -9.50 -11.10 19.16
N GLU A 115 -10.79 -10.75 18.99
CA GLU A 115 -11.44 -10.78 17.69
C GLU A 115 -10.84 -9.75 16.71
N ALA A 116 -10.57 -8.53 17.17
CA ALA A 116 -9.95 -7.50 16.35
C ALA A 116 -8.53 -7.91 15.92
N GLN A 117 -7.77 -8.54 16.80
CA GLN A 117 -6.47 -9.11 16.49
C GLN A 117 -6.57 -10.20 15.43
N ARG A 118 -7.50 -11.16 15.59
CA ARG A 118 -7.71 -12.22 14.60
C ARG A 118 -8.06 -11.68 13.21
N ARG A 119 -8.96 -10.69 13.12
CA ARG A 119 -9.28 -10.02 11.85
C ARG A 119 -8.07 -9.31 11.24
N THR A 120 -7.18 -8.79 12.08
CA THR A 120 -5.95 -8.15 11.62
C THR A 120 -4.96 -9.18 11.08
N GLU A 121 -4.81 -10.31 11.76
CA GLU A 121 -3.99 -11.44 11.29
C GLU A 121 -4.47 -11.97 9.94
N GLU A 122 -5.79 -12.19 9.78
CA GLU A 122 -6.40 -12.62 8.50
C GLU A 122 -6.10 -11.61 7.37
N ARG A 123 -6.24 -10.29 7.63
CA ARG A 123 -5.89 -9.25 6.64
C ARG A 123 -4.41 -9.23 6.29
N VAL A 124 -3.52 -9.48 7.26
CA VAL A 124 -2.07 -9.54 7.01
C VAL A 124 -1.72 -10.75 6.14
N GLU A 125 -2.36 -11.90 6.36
CA GLU A 125 -2.18 -13.08 5.50
C GLU A 125 -2.66 -12.83 4.06
N GLU A 126 -3.83 -12.19 3.89
CA GLU A 126 -4.33 -11.81 2.57
C GLU A 126 -3.37 -10.85 1.84
N LEU A 127 -2.84 -9.86 2.55
CA LEU A 127 -1.86 -8.92 1.99
C LEU A 127 -0.56 -9.62 1.59
N ALA A 128 -0.06 -10.54 2.41
CA ALA A 128 1.13 -11.32 2.08
C ALA A 128 0.91 -12.19 0.83
N ALA A 129 -0.27 -12.80 0.69
CA ALA A 129 -0.62 -13.57 -0.51
C ALA A 129 -0.73 -12.67 -1.76
N ALA A 130 -1.35 -11.49 -1.63
CA ALA A 130 -1.45 -10.52 -2.72
C ALA A 130 -0.08 -9.97 -3.14
N GLN A 131 0.82 -9.72 -2.18
CA GLN A 131 2.19 -9.32 -2.44
C GLN A 131 2.92 -10.40 -3.23
N LYS A 132 2.89 -11.66 -2.78
CA LYS A 132 3.53 -12.79 -3.48
C LYS A 132 3.03 -12.93 -4.92
N ARG A 133 1.73 -12.77 -5.16
CA ARG A 133 1.15 -12.79 -6.52
C ARG A 133 1.64 -11.62 -7.37
N THR A 134 1.83 -10.45 -6.76
CA THR A 134 2.35 -9.26 -7.45
C THR A 134 3.82 -9.45 -7.82
N GLU A 135 4.64 -9.99 -6.92
CA GLU A 135 6.04 -10.34 -7.19
C GLU A 135 6.17 -11.31 -8.36
N GLN A 136 5.33 -12.36 -8.40
CA GLN A 136 5.29 -13.29 -9.53
C GLN A 136 4.95 -12.61 -10.85
N ARG A 137 3.96 -11.71 -10.87
CA ARG A 137 3.59 -10.95 -12.08
C ARG A 137 4.70 -10.01 -12.55
N VAL A 138 5.42 -9.40 -11.61
CA VAL A 138 6.56 -8.53 -11.94
C VAL A 138 7.69 -9.34 -12.57
N GLU A 139 7.98 -10.52 -12.04
CA GLU A 139 8.96 -11.44 -12.63
C GLU A 139 8.57 -11.89 -14.04
N GLU A 140 7.30 -12.27 -14.25
CA GLU A 140 6.78 -12.62 -15.58
C GLU A 140 6.90 -11.45 -16.58
N LEU A 141 6.59 -10.22 -16.14
CA LEU A 141 6.73 -9.02 -16.96
C LEU A 141 8.19 -8.72 -17.30
N ALA A 142 9.12 -8.87 -16.35
CA ALA A 142 10.54 -8.70 -16.58
C ALA A 142 11.06 -9.70 -17.64
N GLN A 143 10.62 -10.95 -17.57
CA GLN A 143 10.97 -11.96 -18.57
C GLN A 143 10.36 -11.66 -19.95
N ALA A 144 9.10 -11.21 -20.01
CA ALA A 144 8.46 -10.80 -21.25
C ALA A 144 9.13 -9.58 -21.88
N GLN A 145 9.54 -8.61 -21.07
CA GLN A 145 10.29 -7.44 -21.50
C GLN A 145 11.65 -7.86 -22.10
N LYS A 146 12.41 -8.70 -21.40
CA LYS A 146 13.69 -9.21 -21.90
C LYS A 146 13.56 -9.89 -23.27
N ARG A 147 12.55 -10.77 -23.46
CA ARG A 147 12.26 -11.40 -24.76
C ARG A 147 11.91 -10.38 -25.84
N THR A 148 11.25 -9.29 -25.46
CA THR A 148 10.88 -8.23 -26.41
C THR A 148 12.12 -7.44 -26.83
N GLU A 149 13.01 -7.12 -25.89
CA GLU A 149 14.29 -6.46 -26.16
C GLU A 149 15.15 -7.30 -27.12
N GLU A 150 15.30 -8.61 -26.87
CA GLU A 150 16.01 -9.54 -27.75
C GLU A 150 15.43 -9.54 -29.18
N ARG A 151 14.09 -9.58 -29.32
CA ARG A 151 13.42 -9.52 -30.64
C ARG A 151 13.62 -8.19 -31.34
N VAL A 152 13.63 -7.08 -30.61
CA VAL A 152 13.85 -5.75 -31.18
C VAL A 152 15.29 -5.62 -31.68
N GLU A 153 16.26 -6.16 -30.94
CA GLU A 153 17.66 -6.21 -31.37
C GLU A 153 17.82 -7.03 -32.66
N GLU A 154 17.25 -8.25 -32.72
CA GLU A 154 17.26 -9.10 -33.90
C GLU A 154 16.63 -8.42 -35.12
N LEU A 155 15.48 -7.75 -34.93
CA LEU A 155 14.84 -6.96 -36.00
C LEU A 155 15.74 -5.81 -36.47
N GLY A 156 16.43 -5.16 -35.56
CA GLY A 156 17.40 -4.11 -35.88
C GLY A 156 18.56 -4.61 -36.73
N GLU A 157 19.10 -5.79 -36.41
CA GLU A 157 20.14 -6.44 -37.22
C GLU A 157 19.64 -6.83 -38.61
N ASN A 158 18.48 -7.48 -38.69
CA ASN A 158 17.85 -7.85 -39.95
C ASN A 158 17.59 -6.64 -40.85
N LEU A 159 17.15 -5.52 -40.28
CA LEU A 159 16.92 -4.28 -41.02
C LEU A 159 18.23 -3.69 -41.57
N ARG A 160 19.34 -3.77 -40.81
CA ARG A 160 20.66 -3.34 -41.30
C ARG A 160 21.15 -4.19 -42.46
N LEU A 161 20.97 -5.51 -42.39
CA LEU A 161 21.31 -6.44 -43.47
C LEU A 161 20.47 -6.14 -44.71
N LEU A 162 19.16 -5.99 -44.56
CA LEU A 162 18.26 -5.65 -45.67
C LEU A 162 18.65 -4.31 -46.30
N ALA A 163 18.97 -3.29 -45.50
CA ALA A 163 19.42 -1.99 -46.00
C ALA A 163 20.78 -2.05 -46.72
N ALA A 164 21.64 -3.01 -46.39
CA ALA A 164 22.87 -3.26 -47.15
C ALA A 164 22.56 -3.93 -48.50
N GLU A 165 21.67 -4.92 -48.52
CA GLU A 165 21.31 -5.61 -49.75
C GLU A 165 20.53 -4.73 -50.74
N THR A 166 19.64 -3.86 -50.25
CA THR A 166 18.95 -2.90 -51.12
C THR A 166 19.94 -1.91 -51.76
N ARG A 167 20.98 -1.48 -51.02
CA ARG A 167 22.06 -0.65 -51.59
C ARG A 167 22.91 -1.41 -52.61
N ASN A 168 23.19 -2.69 -52.38
CA ASN A 168 23.88 -3.53 -53.36
C ASN A 168 23.06 -3.66 -54.65
N LEU A 169 21.77 -3.96 -54.52
CA LEU A 169 20.85 -4.07 -55.65
C LEU A 169 20.74 -2.76 -56.42
N ALA A 170 20.62 -1.62 -55.73
CA ALA A 170 20.58 -0.31 -56.36
C ALA A 170 21.84 -0.04 -57.21
N ARG A 171 23.03 -0.41 -56.71
CA ARG A 171 24.30 -0.32 -57.47
C ARG A 171 24.30 -1.22 -58.69
N GLN A 172 23.87 -2.48 -58.55
CA GLN A 172 23.82 -3.42 -59.67
C GLN A 172 22.84 -2.97 -60.76
N VAL A 173 21.66 -2.46 -60.36
CA VAL A 173 20.67 -1.91 -61.29
C VAL A 173 21.22 -0.66 -62.00
N GLY A 174 21.94 0.22 -61.29
CA GLY A 174 22.63 1.36 -61.90
C GLY A 174 23.64 0.92 -62.97
N SER A 175 24.52 -0.02 -62.62
CA SER A 175 25.49 -0.57 -63.59
C SER A 175 24.83 -1.25 -64.79
N LEU A 176 23.69 -1.92 -64.59
CA LEU A 176 22.93 -2.50 -65.70
C LEU A 176 22.32 -1.41 -66.60
N ALA A 177 21.82 -0.33 -66.02
CA ALA A 177 21.32 0.81 -66.80
C ALA A 177 22.43 1.44 -67.64
N ASP A 178 23.64 1.57 -67.09
CA ASP A 178 24.82 2.06 -67.82
C ASP A 178 25.19 1.14 -68.98
N ASN A 179 25.21 -0.19 -68.76
CA ASN A 179 25.48 -1.18 -69.82
C ASN A 179 24.46 -1.10 -70.97
N ILE A 180 23.18 -0.85 -70.69
CA ILE A 180 22.17 -0.64 -71.73
C ILE A 180 22.46 0.64 -72.52
N GLY A 181 22.96 1.69 -71.85
CA GLY A 181 23.44 2.91 -72.48
C GLY A 181 24.59 2.65 -73.46
N PHE A 182 25.66 2.02 -72.99
CA PHE A 182 26.82 1.68 -73.84
C PHE A 182 26.43 0.80 -75.03
N GLY A 183 25.63 -0.24 -74.82
CA GLY A 183 25.18 -1.10 -75.93
C GLY A 183 24.35 -0.35 -76.97
N LEU A 184 23.58 0.67 -76.58
CA LEU A 184 22.86 1.50 -77.54
C LEU A 184 23.77 2.45 -78.30
N GLU A 185 24.82 2.97 -77.66
CA GLU A 185 25.85 3.75 -78.34
C GLU A 185 26.59 2.90 -79.38
N ASP A 186 26.95 1.66 -79.05
CA ASP A 186 27.56 0.73 -80.01
C ASP A 186 26.66 0.52 -81.24
N ILE A 187 25.35 0.36 -81.03
CA ILE A 187 24.38 0.29 -82.14
C ILE A 187 24.37 1.59 -82.93
N ALA A 188 24.44 2.75 -82.26
CA ALA A 188 24.46 4.05 -82.91
C ALA A 188 25.67 4.21 -83.84
N HIS A 189 26.87 3.80 -83.38
CA HIS A 189 28.11 3.82 -84.18
C HIS A 189 27.97 3.00 -85.47
N VAL A 190 27.22 1.89 -85.44
CA VAL A 190 27.00 1.02 -86.61
C VAL A 190 25.89 1.54 -87.53
N VAL A 191 24.78 2.02 -86.96
CA VAL A 191 23.56 2.35 -87.74
C VAL A 191 23.60 3.77 -88.32
N LEU A 192 24.06 4.75 -87.53
CA LEU A 192 23.95 6.17 -87.89
C LEU A 192 24.74 6.56 -89.15
N PRO A 193 26.00 6.13 -89.36
CA PRO A 193 26.75 6.54 -90.57
C PRO A 193 26.02 6.16 -91.86
N GLY A 194 25.47 4.94 -91.91
CA GLY A 194 24.70 4.46 -93.05
C GLY A 194 23.38 5.24 -93.25
N TYR A 195 22.69 5.58 -92.16
CA TYR A 195 21.48 6.40 -92.22
C TYR A 195 21.78 7.82 -92.73
N LEU A 196 22.80 8.48 -92.18
CA LEU A 196 23.19 9.85 -92.55
C LEU A 196 23.66 9.93 -94.01
N TYR A 197 24.39 8.92 -94.49
CA TYR A 197 24.76 8.84 -95.91
C TYR A 197 23.52 8.69 -96.82
N ARG A 198 22.65 7.73 -96.53
CA ARG A 198 21.48 7.43 -97.39
C ARG A 198 20.45 8.56 -97.44
N HIS A 199 20.15 9.16 -96.29
CA HIS A 199 19.04 10.10 -96.16
C HIS A 199 19.48 11.56 -96.27
N LEU A 200 20.75 11.87 -95.95
CA LEU A 200 21.26 13.25 -95.93
C LEU A 200 22.48 13.46 -96.83
N GLY A 201 23.08 12.40 -97.39
CA GLY A 201 24.26 12.50 -98.25
C GLY A 201 25.53 12.92 -97.51
N VAL A 202 25.63 12.58 -96.23
CA VAL A 202 26.79 12.89 -95.38
C VAL A 202 27.80 11.75 -95.48
N GLU A 203 29.01 12.06 -95.93
CA GLU A 203 30.16 11.16 -95.89
C GLU A 203 31.01 11.51 -94.68
N MET A 204 31.13 10.58 -93.74
CA MET A 204 31.80 10.81 -92.45
C MET A 204 32.61 9.59 -92.03
N GLY A 205 33.56 9.82 -91.12
CA GLY A 205 34.32 8.76 -90.46
C GLY A 205 33.51 8.07 -89.34
N GLU A 206 34.23 7.36 -88.46
CA GLU A 206 33.64 6.76 -87.28
C GLU A 206 33.23 7.83 -86.27
N PHE A 207 32.14 7.59 -85.54
CA PHE A 207 31.80 8.41 -84.38
C PHE A 207 32.81 8.16 -83.25
N GLU A 208 33.13 9.21 -82.51
CA GLU A 208 33.89 9.13 -81.28
C GLU A 208 33.19 9.89 -80.16
N ARG A 209 33.46 9.51 -78.91
CA ARG A 209 33.04 10.28 -77.75
C ARG A 209 34.00 11.44 -77.56
N ARG A 210 33.50 12.67 -77.59
CA ARG A 210 34.34 13.89 -77.49
C ARG A 210 33.96 14.72 -76.28
N PHE A 211 34.97 15.16 -75.52
CA PHE A 211 34.83 16.11 -74.42
C PHE A 211 35.20 17.50 -74.91
N VAL A 212 34.27 18.45 -74.82
CA VAL A 212 34.47 19.82 -75.28
C VAL A 212 34.55 20.74 -74.06
N PRO A 213 35.67 21.45 -73.84
CA PRO A 213 35.79 22.38 -72.73
C PRO A 213 34.97 23.65 -73.00
N VAL A 214 33.98 23.92 -72.15
CA VAL A 214 33.13 25.12 -72.19
C VAL A 214 33.12 25.77 -70.81
N ASP A 215 33.59 27.03 -70.73
CA ASP A 215 33.57 27.85 -69.51
C ASP A 215 34.16 27.19 -68.24
N GLY A 216 35.16 26.31 -68.42
CA GLY A 216 35.83 25.61 -67.31
C GLY A 216 35.21 24.26 -66.94
N GLU A 217 34.13 23.84 -67.62
CA GLU A 217 33.53 22.51 -67.51
C GLU A 217 33.76 21.70 -68.79
N GLU A 218 33.93 20.38 -68.67
CA GLU A 218 33.99 19.49 -69.84
C GLU A 218 32.57 19.00 -70.17
N VAL A 219 32.11 19.33 -71.38
CA VAL A 219 30.82 18.85 -71.89
C VAL A 219 31.06 17.62 -72.75
N GLU A 220 30.48 16.50 -72.35
CA GLU A 220 30.55 15.24 -73.10
C GLU A 220 29.52 15.21 -74.23
N ILE A 221 29.96 14.87 -75.43
CA ILE A 221 29.10 14.54 -76.58
C ILE A 221 29.27 13.05 -76.88
N ASN A 222 28.18 12.28 -76.80
CA ASN A 222 28.22 10.82 -76.98
C ASN A 222 28.67 10.43 -78.38
N LEU A 223 28.22 11.17 -79.40
CA LEU A 223 28.51 10.90 -80.80
C LEU A 223 29.05 12.16 -81.47
N TYR A 224 30.34 12.22 -81.69
CA TYR A 224 30.99 13.28 -82.44
C TYR A 224 31.62 12.72 -83.72
N ALA A 225 31.41 13.37 -84.86
CA ALA A 225 32.17 13.08 -86.07
C ALA A 225 32.32 14.31 -86.96
N GLU A 226 33.38 14.32 -87.76
CA GLU A 226 33.55 15.26 -88.85
C GLU A 226 33.33 14.55 -90.18
N GLY A 227 32.68 15.23 -91.12
CA GLY A 227 32.36 14.70 -92.42
C GLY A 227 32.22 15.77 -93.47
N THR A 228 31.76 15.35 -94.64
CA THR A 228 31.45 16.24 -95.76
C THR A 228 30.05 15.96 -96.26
N MET A 229 29.31 17.00 -96.61
CA MET A 229 27.99 16.90 -97.21
C MET A 229 27.96 17.80 -98.43
N LYS A 230 27.82 17.22 -99.63
CA LYS A 230 27.85 17.94 -100.91
C LYS A 230 29.09 18.85 -101.09
N GLY A 231 30.24 18.40 -100.58
CA GLY A 231 31.52 19.13 -100.69
C GLY A 231 31.79 20.16 -99.58
N GLU A 232 30.85 20.43 -98.68
CA GLU A 232 31.05 21.29 -97.51
C GLU A 232 31.40 20.47 -96.27
N LYS A 233 32.32 20.97 -95.43
CA LYS A 233 32.63 20.36 -94.13
C LYS A 233 31.42 20.46 -93.19
N VAL A 234 31.09 19.36 -92.54
CA VAL A 234 29.99 19.28 -91.57
C VAL A 234 30.45 18.54 -90.32
N THR A 235 30.08 19.05 -89.16
CA THR A 235 30.30 18.41 -87.87
C THR A 235 28.98 17.79 -87.40
N ILE A 236 29.02 16.52 -87.02
CA ILE A 236 27.87 15.81 -86.47
C ILE A 236 28.02 15.75 -84.95
N LEU A 237 26.99 16.22 -84.25
CA LEU A 237 26.87 16.12 -82.80
C LEU A 237 25.65 15.30 -82.47
N GLY A 238 25.82 14.26 -81.65
CA GLY A 238 24.72 13.41 -81.27
C GLY A 238 24.72 12.94 -79.83
N GLU A 239 23.51 12.68 -79.36
CA GLU A 239 23.19 12.14 -78.04
C GLU A 239 22.47 10.81 -78.19
N VAL A 240 22.80 9.86 -77.32
CA VAL A 240 22.21 8.53 -77.31
C VAL A 240 21.38 8.33 -76.04
N LYS A 241 20.10 7.97 -76.20
CA LYS A 241 19.21 7.63 -75.09
C LYS A 241 18.29 6.47 -75.45
N SER A 242 18.14 5.53 -74.51
CA SER A 242 17.26 4.35 -74.69
C SER A 242 15.82 4.71 -75.03
N ARG A 243 15.26 5.72 -74.36
CA ARG A 243 13.95 6.29 -74.69
C ARG A 243 14.04 7.80 -74.62
N ILE A 244 13.50 8.46 -75.63
CA ILE A 244 13.61 9.91 -75.77
C ILE A 244 12.24 10.54 -75.54
N TYR A 245 12.12 11.29 -74.45
CA TYR A 245 10.99 12.17 -74.15
C TYR A 245 11.39 13.63 -74.42
N ALA A 246 10.43 14.55 -74.35
CA ALA A 246 10.66 15.97 -74.59
C ALA A 246 11.79 16.54 -73.72
N ARG A 247 11.86 16.11 -72.44
CA ARG A 247 12.92 16.55 -71.51
C ARG A 247 14.33 16.17 -71.96
N GLU A 248 14.53 14.98 -72.56
CA GLU A 248 15.85 14.58 -73.06
C GLU A 248 16.24 15.42 -74.28
N VAL A 249 15.27 15.78 -75.12
CA VAL A 249 15.49 16.68 -76.26
C VAL A 249 15.87 18.09 -75.78
N ASP A 250 15.15 18.65 -74.81
CA ASP A 250 15.49 19.95 -74.21
C ASP A 250 16.88 19.92 -73.55
N THR A 251 17.19 18.83 -72.84
CA THR A 251 18.51 18.65 -72.21
C THR A 251 19.61 18.66 -73.26
N PHE A 252 19.43 17.89 -74.34
CA PHE A 252 20.42 17.86 -75.41
C PHE A 252 20.56 19.21 -76.12
N GLN A 253 19.45 19.90 -76.39
CA GLN A 253 19.48 21.25 -76.97
C GLN A 253 20.21 22.25 -76.06
N ASN A 254 20.03 22.17 -74.74
CA ASN A 254 20.78 22.97 -73.77
C ASN A 254 22.28 22.65 -73.81
N THR A 255 22.66 21.37 -73.87
CA THR A 255 24.05 20.94 -74.05
C THR A 255 24.65 21.50 -75.35
N LEU A 256 23.92 21.36 -76.46
CA LEU A 256 24.33 21.89 -77.75
C LEU A 256 24.49 23.41 -77.72
N SER A 257 23.60 24.16 -77.04
CA SER A 257 23.70 25.62 -76.96
C SER A 257 25.04 26.10 -76.38
N LYS A 258 25.64 25.32 -75.49
CA LYS A 258 26.96 25.57 -74.90
C LYS A 258 28.12 25.22 -75.84
N VAL A 259 27.97 24.15 -76.61
CA VAL A 259 29.03 23.57 -77.46
C VAL A 259 29.08 24.20 -78.85
N LEU A 260 27.93 24.55 -79.43
CA LEU A 260 27.82 25.14 -80.78
C LEU A 260 28.72 26.37 -81.00
N PRO A 261 28.86 27.34 -80.05
CA PRO A 261 29.74 28.49 -80.24
C PRO A 261 31.24 28.15 -80.40
N LYS A 262 31.65 26.91 -80.04
CA LYS A 262 33.03 26.44 -80.13
C LYS A 262 33.30 25.60 -81.39
N ILE A 263 32.28 25.33 -82.19
CA ILE A 263 32.38 24.50 -83.38
C ILE A 263 32.19 25.37 -84.62
N GLU A 264 33.17 25.33 -85.51
CA GLU A 264 33.16 26.10 -86.74
C GLU A 264 32.50 25.32 -87.88
N GLY A 265 31.67 25.99 -88.67
CA GLY A 265 31.05 25.42 -89.87
C GLY A 265 29.64 24.87 -89.64
N LYS A 266 29.19 24.02 -90.56
CA LYS A 266 27.84 23.46 -90.54
C LYS A 266 27.75 22.35 -89.50
N VAL A 267 26.73 22.40 -88.64
CA VAL A 267 26.52 21.38 -87.61
C VAL A 267 25.23 20.62 -87.88
N LEU A 268 25.30 19.29 -87.86
CA LEU A 268 24.15 18.39 -87.86
C LEU A 268 23.94 17.86 -86.44
N LYS A 269 22.74 18.04 -85.91
CA LYS A 269 22.35 17.59 -84.58
C LYS A 269 21.55 16.30 -84.72
N VAL A 270 21.96 15.25 -84.03
CA VAL A 270 21.34 13.93 -84.14
C VAL A 270 20.97 13.43 -82.75
N MET A 271 19.78 12.87 -82.58
CA MET A 271 19.47 12.08 -81.39
C MET A 271 19.17 10.65 -81.81
N PHE A 272 19.74 9.70 -81.10
CA PHE A 272 19.58 8.27 -81.40
C PHE A 272 18.99 7.52 -80.21
N GLY A 273 18.00 6.65 -80.47
CA GLY A 273 17.37 5.87 -79.42
C GLY A 273 16.59 4.66 -79.91
N TYR A 274 16.16 3.78 -78.98
CA TYR A 274 15.25 2.69 -79.35
C TYR A 274 13.83 3.20 -79.68
N PHE A 275 13.42 4.30 -79.05
CA PHE A 275 12.07 4.83 -79.19
C PHE A 275 12.02 6.33 -78.90
N PHE A 276 11.32 7.07 -79.77
CA PHE A 276 10.95 8.47 -79.55
C PHE A 276 9.46 8.57 -79.26
N ARG A 277 9.12 9.35 -78.23
CA ARG A 277 7.73 9.80 -78.04
C ARG A 277 7.31 10.76 -79.18
N PRO A 278 6.03 10.78 -79.57
CA PRO A 278 5.55 11.71 -80.60
C PRO A 278 5.90 13.16 -80.30
N GLU A 279 5.67 13.60 -79.06
CA GLU A 279 5.92 14.97 -78.62
C GLU A 279 7.42 15.32 -78.66
N ALA A 280 8.28 14.35 -78.32
CA ALA A 280 9.73 14.50 -78.40
C ALA A 280 10.22 14.60 -79.85
N SER A 281 9.59 13.87 -80.77
CA SER A 281 9.92 13.90 -82.20
C SER A 281 9.58 15.24 -82.83
N GLU A 282 8.43 15.82 -82.45
CA GLU A 282 8.02 17.17 -82.87
C GLU A 282 8.97 18.23 -82.30
N LEU A 283 9.28 18.16 -81.01
CA LEU A 283 10.20 19.08 -80.37
C LEU A 283 11.62 19.01 -80.95
N ALA A 284 12.12 17.81 -81.22
CA ALA A 284 13.43 17.62 -81.85
C ALA A 284 13.50 18.32 -83.21
N ARG A 285 12.46 18.17 -84.04
CA ARG A 285 12.37 18.86 -85.34
C ARG A 285 12.35 20.38 -85.20
N ASN A 286 11.66 20.91 -84.18
CA ASN A 286 11.63 22.35 -83.91
C ASN A 286 13.02 22.91 -83.56
N TYR A 287 13.89 22.12 -82.92
CA TYR A 287 15.27 22.50 -82.61
C TYR A 287 16.29 22.13 -83.71
N ASP A 288 15.81 21.67 -84.86
CA ASP A 288 16.64 21.15 -85.96
C ASP A 288 17.53 19.97 -85.52
N ILE A 289 16.99 19.14 -84.62
CA ILE A 289 17.58 17.88 -84.16
C ILE A 289 16.93 16.75 -84.95
N ILE A 290 17.76 15.91 -85.59
CA ILE A 290 17.32 14.78 -86.40
C ILE A 290 17.06 13.59 -85.46
N PRO A 291 15.80 13.15 -85.29
CA PRO A 291 15.51 11.96 -84.50
C PRO A 291 15.75 10.70 -85.34
N VAL A 292 16.58 9.78 -84.84
CA VAL A 292 16.86 8.50 -85.49
C VAL A 292 16.60 7.36 -84.52
N VAL A 293 15.77 6.40 -84.92
CA VAL A 293 15.55 5.19 -84.11
C VAL A 293 16.40 4.02 -84.58
N SER A 294 16.78 3.13 -83.66
CA SER A 294 17.75 2.05 -83.92
C SER A 294 17.38 1.06 -85.02
N TYR A 295 16.11 0.98 -85.39
CA TYR A 295 15.62 0.12 -86.47
C TYR A 295 15.40 0.85 -87.81
N GLN A 296 15.65 2.17 -87.88
CA GLN A 296 15.66 2.90 -89.14
C GLN A 296 16.97 2.63 -89.89
N ARG A 297 16.86 2.35 -91.19
CA ARG A 297 17.99 2.17 -92.10
C ARG A 297 17.93 3.24 -93.18
#